data_AF-A0A7Y2NHU6-F1
#
_entry.id   AF-A0A7Y2NHU6-F1
#
_cell.length_a   1.000
_cell.length_b   1.000
_cell.length_c   1.000
_cell.angle_alpha   90.00
_cell.angle_beta   90.00
_cell.angle_gamma   90.00
#
_symmetry.space_group_name_H-M   'P 1'
#
loop_
_entity.id
_entity.type
_entity.pdbx_description
1 polymer ?
#
loop_
_entity_poly.entity_id
_entity_poly.type
_entity_poly.pdbx_seq_one_letter_code
_entity_poly.pdbx_strand_id
1 'polypeptide(L)'
;MRRTDRLFELIQILRDGRLHRATDMAEALGVSQRTIYRDMDTLIASGVPVEGERGVGYMMTAPITLPPLNLTMAELEALHLGMAVV
;
A
#
# COMPACT_ATOMS: atom_id res chain seq x y z
N MET A 1 -11.87 -2.30 -11.64
CA MET A 1 -11.57 -2.70 -10.24
C MET A 1 -12.08 -1.66 -9.26
N ARG A 2 -12.39 -2.04 -8.00
CA ARG A 2 -12.73 -1.07 -6.95
C ARG A 2 -11.48 -0.31 -6.51
N ARG A 3 -11.65 0.92 -6.03
CA ARG A 3 -10.50 1.76 -5.64
C ARG A 3 -9.69 1.14 -4.49
N THR A 4 -10.37 0.58 -3.49
CA THR A 4 -9.73 -0.05 -2.33
C THR A 4 -8.82 -1.20 -2.73
N ASP A 5 -9.32 -2.11 -3.57
CA ASP A 5 -8.53 -3.23 -4.11
C ASP A 5 -7.27 -2.72 -4.84
N ARG A 6 -7.39 -1.64 -5.61
CA ARG A 6 -6.25 -1.04 -6.31
C ARG A 6 -5.20 -0.46 -5.37
N LEU A 7 -5.63 0.25 -4.34
CA LEU A 7 -4.72 0.83 -3.35
C LEU A 7 -3.96 -0.29 -2.61
N PHE A 8 -4.65 -1.38 -2.31
CA PHE A 8 -4.03 -2.56 -1.71
C PHE A 8 -3.00 -3.21 -2.65
N GLU A 9 -3.35 -3.42 -3.92
CA GLU A 9 -2.41 -3.96 -4.91
C GLU A 9 -1.18 -3.07 -5.10
N LEU A 10 -1.35 -1.74 -5.12
CA LEU A 10 -0.23 -0.80 -5.18
C LEU A 10 0.71 -0.95 -3.97
N ILE A 11 0.16 -1.14 -2.77
CA ILE A 11 0.98 -1.40 -1.57
C ILE A 11 1.78 -2.70 -1.74
N GLN A 12 1.17 -3.75 -2.31
CA GLN A 12 1.88 -5.02 -2.52
C GLN A 12 3.01 -4.89 -3.55
N ILE A 13 2.78 -4.15 -4.65
CA ILE A 13 3.82 -3.88 -5.66
C ILE A 13 5.01 -3.15 -5.02
N LEU A 14 4.74 -2.09 -4.25
CA LEU A 14 5.79 -1.27 -3.62
C LEU A 14 6.47 -1.96 -2.44
N ARG A 15 5.95 -3.10 -1.97
CA ARG A 15 6.42 -3.80 -0.76
C ARG A 15 7.85 -4.29 -0.85
N ASP A 16 8.35 -4.52 -2.06
CA ASP A 16 9.73 -4.95 -2.31
C ASP A 16 10.77 -3.84 -2.09
N GLY A 17 10.32 -2.60 -1.83
CA GLY A 17 11.18 -1.45 -1.59
C GLY A 17 11.95 -1.00 -2.83
N ARG A 18 11.58 -1.45 -4.03
CA ARG A 18 12.20 -1.04 -5.29
C ARG A 18 11.47 0.15 -5.90
N LEU A 19 12.13 0.84 -6.82
CA LEU A 19 11.53 1.91 -7.59
C LEU A 19 10.65 1.32 -8.71
N HIS A 20 9.36 1.63 -8.68
CA HIS A 20 8.38 1.22 -9.70
C HIS A 20 7.90 2.44 -10.49
N ARG A 21 7.93 2.38 -11.83
CA ARG A 21 7.43 3.46 -12.66
C ARG A 21 5.91 3.45 -12.68
N ALA A 22 5.30 4.64 -12.77
CA ALA A 22 3.85 4.76 -12.87
C ALA A 22 3.29 4.14 -14.16
N THR A 23 4.09 4.06 -15.23
CA THR A 23 3.75 3.35 -16.48
C THR A 23 3.51 1.87 -16.24
N ASP A 24 4.42 1.24 -15.51
CA ASP A 24 4.46 -0.22 -15.37
C ASP A 24 3.35 -0.67 -14.42
N MET A 25 3.13 0.09 -13.33
CA MET A 25 1.97 -0.11 -12.45
C MET A 25 0.64 0.15 -13.15
N ALA A 26 0.57 1.14 -14.05
CA ALA A 26 -0.63 1.43 -14.83
C ALA A 26 -0.97 0.28 -15.78
N GLU A 27 0.03 -0.29 -16.45
CA GLU A 27 -0.13 -1.46 -17.32
C GLU A 27 -0.54 -2.70 -16.52
N ALA A 28 0.18 -3.02 -15.44
CA ALA A 28 -0.10 -4.17 -14.59
C ALA A 28 -1.52 -4.17 -14.00
N LEU A 29 -2.03 -2.98 -13.67
CA LEU A 29 -3.35 -2.80 -13.07
C LEU A 29 -4.43 -2.47 -14.12
N GLY A 30 -4.08 -2.28 -15.40
CA GLY A 30 -5.05 -1.92 -16.45
C GLY A 30 -5.73 -0.57 -16.21
N VAL A 31 -4.99 0.44 -15.74
CA VAL A 31 -5.48 1.81 -15.49
C VAL A 31 -4.59 2.85 -16.16
N SER A 32 -5.00 4.12 -16.14
CA SER A 32 -4.15 5.21 -16.65
C SER A 32 -3.06 5.62 -15.65
N GLN A 33 -1.93 6.14 -16.14
CA GLN A 33 -0.90 6.76 -15.28
C GLN A 33 -1.46 7.87 -14.38
N ARG A 34 -2.42 8.66 -14.88
CA ARG A 34 -3.12 9.68 -14.07
C ARG A 34 -3.81 9.07 -12.85
N THR A 35 -4.38 7.86 -13.00
CA THR A 35 -5.00 7.12 -11.90
C THR A 35 -3.94 6.70 -10.88
N ILE A 36 -2.82 6.14 -11.34
CA ILE A 36 -1.69 5.78 -10.47
C ILE A 36 -1.22 6.98 -9.67
N TYR A 37 -0.99 8.11 -10.31
CA TYR A 37 -0.52 9.29 -9.59
C TYR A 37 -1.49 9.78 -8.51
N ARG A 38 -2.80 9.82 -8.82
CA ARG A 38 -3.82 10.21 -7.83
C ARG A 38 -3.88 9.22 -6.66
N ASP A 39 -3.68 7.94 -6.95
CA ASP A 39 -3.68 6.91 -5.93
C ASP A 39 -2.41 6.96 -5.07
N MET A 40 -1.25 7.32 -5.64
CA MET A 40 -0.04 7.63 -4.86
C MET A 40 -0.24 8.83 -3.95
N ASP A 41 -0.84 9.93 -4.45
CA ASP A 41 -1.20 11.08 -3.61
C ASP A 41 -2.11 10.65 -2.43
N THR A 42 -3.01 9.69 -2.68
CA THR A 42 -3.91 9.14 -1.65
C THR A 42 -3.16 8.32 -0.61
N LEU A 43 -2.23 7.45 -1.03
CA LEU A 43 -1.42 6.61 -0.14
C LEU A 43 -0.52 7.47 0.75
N ILE A 44 0.15 8.47 0.17
CA ILE A 44 1.00 9.43 0.88
C ILE A 44 0.18 10.20 1.92
N ALA A 45 -0.98 10.74 1.52
CA ALA A 45 -1.87 11.44 2.44
C ALA A 45 -2.41 10.56 3.57
N SER A 46 -2.48 9.24 3.35
CA SER A 46 -2.90 8.26 4.36
C SER A 46 -1.76 7.82 5.28
N GLY A 47 -0.54 8.33 5.10
CA GLY A 47 0.62 8.01 5.91
C GLY A 47 1.31 6.69 5.54
N VAL A 48 1.01 6.12 4.38
CA VAL A 48 1.77 4.98 3.86
C VAL A 48 3.19 5.47 3.53
N PRO A 49 4.27 4.77 3.95
CA PRO A 49 5.66 5.22 3.78
C PRO A 49 6.12 5.05 2.33
N VAL A 50 5.49 5.78 1.41
CA VAL A 50 5.80 5.81 -0.02
C VAL A 50 6.41 7.17 -0.36
N GLU A 51 7.51 7.14 -1.09
CA GLU A 51 8.13 8.33 -1.68
C GLU A 51 8.22 8.17 -3.20
N GLY A 52 8.22 9.28 -3.92
CA GLY A 52 8.34 9.25 -5.36
C GLY A 52 7.92 10.55 -6.04
N GLU A 53 8.30 10.66 -7.30
CA GLU A 53 8.01 11.83 -8.13
C GLU A 53 7.38 11.38 -9.45
N ARG A 54 6.46 12.20 -9.96
CA ARG A 54 5.81 11.97 -11.26
C ARG A 54 6.88 11.91 -12.35
N GLY A 55 6.79 10.90 -13.22
CA GLY A 55 7.78 10.67 -14.27
C GLY A 55 9.07 9.96 -13.84
N VAL A 56 9.34 9.84 -12.53
CA VAL A 56 10.47 9.08 -11.99
C VAL A 56 10.02 7.69 -11.54
N GLY A 57 9.02 7.63 -10.66
CA GLY A 57 8.54 6.40 -10.04
C GLY A 57 8.29 6.57 -8.54
N TYR A 58 7.86 5.48 -7.92
CA TYR A 58 7.55 5.42 -6.50
C TYR A 58 8.19 4.20 -5.86
N MET A 59 8.56 4.31 -4.59
CA MET A 59 9.10 3.22 -3.78
C MET A 59 8.62 3.34 -2.34
N MET A 60 8.57 2.22 -1.64
CA MET A 60 8.29 2.22 -0.21
C MET A 60 9.59 2.38 0.59
N THR A 61 9.63 3.32 1.53
CA THR A 61 10.86 3.69 2.27
C THR A 61 11.01 2.96 3.60
N ALA A 62 9.94 2.40 4.13
CA ALA A 62 9.96 1.55 5.31
C ALA A 62 9.05 0.33 5.07
N PRO A 63 9.48 -0.88 5.46
CA PRO A 63 8.61 -2.04 5.39
C PRO A 63 7.40 -1.82 6.31
N ILE A 64 6.19 -2.04 5.80
CA ILE A 64 4.97 -2.08 6.62
C ILE A 64 5.02 -3.41 7.39
N THR A 65 5.67 -3.38 8.55
CA THR A 65 5.76 -4.51 9.46
C THR A 65 5.05 -4.18 10.75
N LEU A 66 4.43 -5.20 11.35
CA LEU A 66 4.15 -5.15 12.78
C LEU A 66 5.47 -5.49 13.48
N PRO A 67 5.98 -4.61 14.37
CA PRO A 67 7.10 -4.98 15.22
C PRO A 67 6.72 -6.18 16.08
N PRO A 68 7.68 -6.85 16.74
CA PRO A 68 7.35 -7.90 17.71
C PRO A 68 6.34 -7.38 18.73
N LEU A 69 5.13 -7.96 18.73
CA LEU A 69 4.05 -7.60 19.63
C LEU A 69 3.97 -8.65 20.74
N ASN A 70 4.00 -8.19 21.99
CA ASN A 70 3.63 -9.01 23.14
C ASN A 70 2.16 -8.76 23.43
N LEU A 71 1.28 -9.56 22.82
CA LEU A 71 -0.16 -9.47 23.05
C LEU A 71 -0.55 -10.37 24.23
N THR A 72 -1.40 -9.86 25.11
CA THR A 72 -2.12 -10.68 26.07
C THR A 72 -3.19 -11.51 25.34
N MET A 73 -3.73 -12.54 26.00
CA MET A 73 -4.76 -13.39 25.39
C MET A 73 -6.02 -12.60 25.01
N ALA A 74 -6.43 -11.65 25.86
CA ALA A 74 -7.59 -10.79 25.58
C ALA A 74 -7.36 -9.87 24.37
N GLU A 75 -6.15 -9.32 24.21
CA GLU A 75 -5.80 -8.50 23.06
C GLU A 75 -5.71 -9.32 21.77
N LEU A 76 -5.23 -10.57 21.87
CA LEU A 76 -5.21 -11.49 20.74
C LEU A 76 -6.64 -11.83 20.28
N GLU A 77 -7.56 -12.10 21.20
CA GLU A 77 -8.97 -12.35 20.89
C GLU A 77 -9.64 -11.13 20.26
N ALA A 78 -9.38 -9.93 20.79
CA ALA A 78 -9.89 -8.68 20.23
C ALA A 78 -9.39 -8.46 18.79
N LEU A 79 -8.11 -8.73 18.53
CA LEU A 79 -7.55 -8.65 17.17
C LEU A 79 -8.19 -9.69 16.24
N HIS A 80 -8.39 -10.93 16.73
CA HIS A 80 -9.00 -12.01 15.97
C HIS A 80 -10.44 -11.66 15.56
N LEU A 81 -11.21 -11.09 16.50
CA LEU A 81 -12.57 -10.63 16.25
C LEU A 81 -12.59 -9.46 15.26
N GLY A 82 -11.67 -8.51 15.39
CA GLY A 82 -11.53 -7.38 14.46
C GLY A 82 -11.20 -7.80 13.03
N MET A 83 -10.34 -8.82 12.85
CA MET A 83 -10.02 -9.36 11.52
C MET A 83 -11.17 -10.14 10.89
N ALA A 84 -12.01 -10.81 11.69
CA ALA A 84 -13.15 -11.57 11.18
C ALA A 84 -14.30 -10.70 10.63
N VAL A 85 -14.25 -9.38 10.87
CA VAL A 85 -15.31 -8.42 10.51
C VAL A 85 -15.00 -7.67 9.19
N VAL A 86 -13.82 -7.87 8.59
CA VAL A 86 -13.39 -7.19 7.34
C VAL A 86 -13.32 -8.16 6.17
#